data_AF-A0A355UIQ8-F1
#
_entry.id   AF-A0A355UIQ8-F1
#
_cell.length_a   1.000
_cell.length_b   1.000
_cell.length_c   1.000
_cell.angle_alpha   90.00
_cell.angle_beta   90.00
_cell.angle_gamma   90.00
#
_symmetry.space_group_name_H-M   'P 1'
#
loop_
_entity.id
_entity.type
_entity.pdbx_description
1 polymer ?
#
loop_
_entity_poly.entity_id
_entity_poly.type
_entity_poly.pdbx_seq_one_letter_code
_entity_poly.pdbx_strand_id
1 'polypeptide(L)'
;MKKQYFIITALLLIISFGLQSQTKFSSVNSDGVTIYYQTISPTEVEVTFNGNNYNNTYYYNDTINIPSIVQNNGINYSVTKIGKYSFYNDDFIKCVSIPNSVTIIGDGAFANCDNLQKVIFSDSLTTIAECAFYSSWRMQDSIFLPNTLRVIGSLAFSSGGAPAPLRIN
;
A
#
# COMPACT_ATOMS: atom_id res chain seq x y z
N MET A 1 24.04 6.18 31.46
CA MET A 1 24.22 7.36 30.57
C MET A 1 23.79 7.11 29.12
N LYS A 2 24.29 6.09 28.40
CA LYS A 2 23.92 5.82 26.98
C LYS A 2 22.41 5.55 26.74
N LYS A 3 21.74 4.79 27.61
CA LYS A 3 20.28 4.53 27.50
C LYS A 3 19.43 5.81 27.66
N GLN A 4 19.84 6.72 28.54
CA GLN A 4 19.09 7.96 28.79
C GLN A 4 19.22 8.95 27.62
N TYR A 5 20.42 9.04 27.02
CA TYR A 5 20.62 9.81 25.79
C TYR A 5 19.79 9.27 24.62
N PHE A 6 19.77 7.95 24.43
CA PHE A 6 18.99 7.30 23.37
C PHE A 6 17.48 7.59 23.51
N ILE A 7 16.95 7.52 24.73
CA ILE A 7 15.54 7.84 25.02
C ILE A 7 15.25 9.32 24.71
N ILE A 8 16.12 10.25 25.12
CA ILE A 8 15.94 11.69 24.87
C ILE A 8 15.99 11.99 23.36
N THR A 9 16.92 11.39 22.60
CA THR A 9 17.02 11.61 21.15
C THR A 9 15.83 11.02 20.39
N ALA A 10 15.34 9.84 20.78
CA ALA A 10 14.14 9.24 20.19
C ALA A 10 12.88 10.08 20.50
N LEU A 11 12.76 10.60 21.72
CA LEU A 11 11.66 11.47 22.13
C LEU A 11 11.65 12.78 21.33
N LEU A 12 12.83 13.39 21.13
CA LEU A 12 12.97 14.62 20.34
C LEU A 12 12.60 14.42 18.86
N LEU A 13 12.98 13.29 18.26
CA LEU A 13 12.61 12.93 16.88
C LEU A 13 11.09 12.74 16.70
N ILE A 14 10.43 12.14 17.69
CA ILE A 14 8.97 11.95 17.67
C ILE A 14 8.24 13.30 17.78
N ILE A 15 8.69 14.18 18.70
CA ILE A 15 8.09 15.50 18.90
C ILE A 15 8.30 16.38 17.65
N SER A 16 9.50 16.36 17.04
CA SER A 16 9.75 17.15 15.82
C SER A 16 8.95 16.65 14.63
N PHE A 17 8.73 15.33 14.51
CA PHE A 17 7.90 14.78 13.43
C PHE A 17 6.42 15.11 13.63
N GLY A 18 5.91 15.07 14.86
CA GLY A 18 4.54 15.49 15.17
C GLY A 18 4.25 16.96 14.83
N LEU A 19 5.29 17.80 14.70
CA LEU A 19 5.21 19.20 14.27
C LEU A 19 5.46 19.38 12.76
N GLN A 20 6.09 18.42 12.09
CA GLN A 20 6.28 18.44 10.64
C GLN A 20 4.99 17.99 9.94
N SER A 21 4.60 18.70 8.89
CA SER A 21 3.53 18.23 8.01
C SER A 21 3.95 16.90 7.37
N GLN A 22 2.99 15.97 7.25
CA GLN A 22 3.20 14.74 6.50
C GLN A 22 3.69 15.11 5.10
N THR A 23 4.92 14.72 4.79
CA THR A 23 5.55 15.01 3.52
C THR A 23 5.09 13.98 2.49
N LYS A 24 4.60 14.46 1.34
CA LYS A 24 4.36 13.64 0.16
C LYS A 24 5.55 13.71 -0.79
N PHE A 25 5.90 12.59 -1.39
CA PHE A 25 6.95 12.50 -2.41
C PHE A 25 6.66 11.34 -3.35
N SER A 26 7.37 11.26 -4.47
CA SER A 26 7.35 10.11 -5.36
C SER A 26 8.72 9.47 -5.48
N SER A 27 8.77 8.20 -5.84
CA SER A 27 10.00 7.48 -6.16
C SER A 27 9.74 6.48 -7.28
N VAL A 28 10.80 6.16 -8.02
CA VAL A 28 10.74 5.20 -9.12
C VAL A 28 11.20 3.84 -8.59
N ASN A 29 10.38 2.80 -8.75
CA ASN A 29 10.73 1.45 -8.34
C ASN A 29 11.74 0.81 -9.32
N SER A 30 12.13 -0.44 -9.07
CA SER A 30 13.07 -1.20 -9.93
C SER A 30 12.60 -1.37 -11.39
N ASP A 31 11.30 -1.22 -11.64
CA ASP A 31 10.67 -1.45 -12.94
C ASP A 31 10.45 -0.14 -13.72
N GLY A 32 10.92 0.99 -13.20
CA GLY A 32 10.70 2.30 -13.81
C GLY A 32 9.34 2.94 -13.49
N VAL A 33 8.56 2.35 -12.57
CA VAL A 33 7.23 2.84 -12.18
C VAL A 33 7.35 3.89 -11.08
N THR A 34 6.72 5.05 -11.29
CA THR A 34 6.61 6.09 -10.26
C THR A 34 5.50 5.75 -9.27
N ILE A 35 5.83 5.66 -7.98
CA ILE A 35 4.90 5.41 -6.87
C ILE A 35 4.95 6.61 -5.93
N TYR A 36 3.80 6.99 -5.39
CA TYR A 36 3.65 8.12 -4.49
C TYR A 36 3.58 7.65 -3.04
N TYR A 37 4.21 8.39 -2.16
CA TYR A 37 4.36 8.07 -0.75
C TYR A 37 4.01 9.25 0.13
N GLN A 38 3.52 8.95 1.33
CA GLN A 38 3.29 9.91 2.40
C GLN A 38 3.95 9.43 3.67
N THR A 39 4.75 10.29 4.29
CA THR A 39 5.36 9.97 5.60
C THR A 39 4.28 9.82 6.66
N ILE A 40 4.36 8.73 7.43
CA ILE A 40 3.48 8.45 8.58
C ILE A 40 4.24 8.51 9.91
N SER A 41 5.56 8.31 9.86
CA SER A 41 6.49 8.45 10.98
C SER A 41 7.88 8.85 10.45
N PRO A 42 8.87 9.14 11.31
CA PRO A 42 10.23 9.48 10.88
C PRO A 42 10.92 8.42 10.00
N THR A 43 10.44 7.17 10.04
CA THR A 43 11.08 6.03 9.35
C THR A 43 10.09 5.19 8.54
N GLU A 44 8.83 5.61 8.45
CA GLU A 44 7.80 4.86 7.75
C GLU A 44 6.98 5.75 6.82
N VAL A 45 6.54 5.13 5.73
CA VAL A 45 5.64 5.72 4.74
C VAL A 45 4.51 4.77 4.42
N GLU A 46 3.42 5.36 3.93
CA GLU A 46 2.38 4.65 3.20
C GLU A 46 2.44 5.01 1.72
N VAL A 47 2.04 4.09 0.85
CA VAL A 47 1.71 4.41 -0.55
C VAL A 47 0.46 5.30 -0.55
N THR A 48 0.47 6.39 -1.29
CA THR A 48 -0.61 7.39 -1.29
C THR A 48 -1.03 7.76 -2.71
N PHE A 49 -2.18 8.42 -2.83
CA PHE A 49 -2.67 8.98 -4.09
C PHE A 49 -1.94 10.30 -4.44
N ASN A 50 -1.60 10.47 -5.73
CA ASN A 50 -0.90 11.64 -6.30
C ASN A 50 -1.74 12.94 -6.30
N GLY A 51 -3.05 12.89 -6.04
CA GLY A 51 -3.89 14.09 -6.00
C GLY A 51 -4.31 14.65 -7.37
N ASN A 52 -3.72 14.18 -8.48
CA ASN A 52 -4.09 14.56 -9.84
C ASN A 52 -4.79 13.38 -10.54
N ASN A 53 -6.08 13.57 -10.85
CA ASN A 53 -7.03 12.79 -11.67
C ASN A 53 -6.70 11.35 -12.07
N TYR A 54 -7.70 10.48 -11.87
CA TYR A 54 -7.84 9.04 -12.20
C TYR A 54 -7.62 8.63 -13.68
N ASN A 55 -7.02 9.50 -14.49
CA ASN A 55 -6.72 9.28 -15.90
C ASN A 55 -5.21 9.08 -16.11
N ASN A 56 -4.46 8.83 -15.03
CA ASN A 56 -3.02 8.79 -15.12
C ASN A 56 -2.62 7.54 -15.91
N THR A 57 -2.14 7.78 -17.12
CA THR A 57 -1.58 6.77 -18.03
C THR A 57 -0.24 6.31 -17.47
N TYR A 58 -0.28 5.64 -16.32
CA TYR A 58 0.87 4.93 -15.82
C TYR A 58 1.02 3.68 -16.69
N TYR A 59 2.00 3.72 -17.59
CA TYR A 59 2.39 2.53 -18.35
C TYR A 59 3.16 1.59 -17.42
N TYR A 60 2.44 0.79 -16.65
CA TYR A 60 3.02 -0.36 -15.97
C TYR A 60 3.19 -1.49 -17.00
N ASN A 61 4.33 -2.18 -16.98
CA ASN A 61 4.55 -3.40 -17.76
C ASN A 61 3.84 -4.58 -17.09
N ASP A 62 2.52 -4.49 -16.96
CA ASP A 62 1.59 -5.44 -16.33
C ASP A 62 1.61 -5.53 -14.79
N THR A 63 2.78 -5.44 -14.15
CA THR A 63 2.93 -5.59 -12.69
C THR A 63 3.49 -4.34 -12.03
N ILE A 64 2.90 -3.91 -10.92
CA ILE A 64 3.49 -2.93 -10.00
C ILE A 64 4.15 -3.67 -8.82
N ASN A 65 5.47 -3.47 -8.66
CA ASN A 65 6.21 -3.98 -7.52
C ASN A 65 6.41 -2.86 -6.50
N ILE A 66 5.77 -2.97 -5.34
CA ILE A 66 5.90 -1.99 -4.26
C ILE A 66 7.17 -2.34 -3.48
N PRO A 67 8.15 -1.41 -3.37
CA PRO A 67 9.38 -1.70 -2.65
C PRO A 67 9.14 -1.72 -1.14
N SER A 68 9.88 -2.55 -0.40
CA SER A 68 9.83 -2.57 1.07
C SER A 68 10.46 -1.33 1.70
N ILE A 69 11.40 -0.70 0.99
CA ILE A 69 12.13 0.49 1.42
C ILE A 69 12.14 1.49 0.26
N VAL A 70 11.86 2.75 0.56
CA VAL A 70 12.00 3.87 -0.37
C VAL A 70 12.89 4.95 0.24
N GLN A 71 13.69 5.62 -0.59
CA GLN A 71 14.56 6.71 -0.14
C GLN A 71 13.99 8.08 -0.56
N ASN A 72 14.04 9.06 0.34
CA ASN A 72 13.77 10.47 0.04
C ASN A 72 14.77 11.35 0.80
N ASN A 73 15.48 12.23 0.08
CA ASN A 73 16.50 13.14 0.64
C ASN A 73 17.54 12.43 1.54
N GLY A 74 18.00 11.25 1.12
CA GLY A 74 19.01 10.47 1.86
C GLY A 74 18.45 9.63 3.03
N ILE A 75 17.16 9.74 3.35
CA ILE A 75 16.50 8.99 4.42
C ILE A 75 15.78 7.77 3.82
N ASN A 76 16.00 6.60 4.42
CA ASN A 76 15.28 5.37 4.07
C ASN A 76 14.00 5.25 4.92
N TYR A 77 12.88 5.04 4.24
CA TYR A 77 11.58 4.78 4.86
C TYR A 77 11.13 3.36 4.56
N SER A 78 10.62 2.68 5.59
CA SER A 78 9.91 1.41 5.40
C SER A 78 8.52 1.67 4.85
N VAL A 79 8.14 0.97 3.79
CA VAL A 79 6.77 1.04 3.25
C VAL A 79 5.90 0.06 4.04
N THR A 80 5.05 0.59 4.92
CA THR A 80 4.31 -0.24 5.89
C THR A 80 2.81 -0.32 5.62
N LYS A 81 2.28 0.55 4.74
CA LYS A 81 0.86 0.57 4.39
C LYS A 81 0.63 0.88 2.91
N ILE A 82 -0.44 0.35 2.37
CA ILE A 82 -1.08 0.88 1.17
C ILE A 82 -2.21 1.79 1.63
N GLY A 83 -2.08 3.09 1.37
CA GLY A 83 -2.97 4.11 1.87
C GLY A 83 -4.34 4.10 1.19
N LYS A 84 -5.25 4.86 1.80
CA LYS A 84 -6.62 5.04 1.30
C LYS A 84 -6.62 5.56 -0.14
N TYR A 85 -7.38 4.90 -1.01
CA TYR A 85 -7.55 5.24 -2.42
C TYR A 85 -6.25 5.36 -3.24
N SER A 86 -5.15 4.75 -2.80
CA SER A 86 -3.83 4.96 -3.44
C SER A 86 -3.79 4.56 -4.92
N PHE A 87 -4.56 3.53 -5.30
CA PHE A 87 -4.73 3.02 -6.67
C PHE A 87 -6.20 2.98 -7.08
N TYR A 88 -7.05 3.81 -6.48
CA TYR A 88 -8.47 3.85 -6.84
C TYR A 88 -8.64 4.13 -8.34
N ASN A 89 -9.46 3.33 -9.01
CA ASN A 89 -9.78 3.46 -10.43
C ASN A 89 -8.54 3.38 -11.35
N ASP A 90 -7.52 2.61 -10.95
CA ASP A 90 -6.34 2.37 -11.77
C ASP A 90 -6.56 1.16 -12.69
N ASP A 91 -7.06 1.43 -13.89
CA ASP A 91 -7.31 0.43 -14.92
C ASP A 91 -6.04 -0.04 -15.64
N PHE A 92 -4.86 0.48 -15.32
CA PHE A 92 -3.63 0.00 -15.97
C PHE A 92 -2.97 -1.14 -15.20
N ILE A 93 -3.25 -1.28 -13.91
CA ILE A 93 -2.67 -2.34 -13.07
C ILE A 93 -3.33 -3.68 -13.38
N LYS A 94 -2.52 -4.69 -13.75
CA LYS A 94 -2.98 -6.08 -13.86
C LYS A 94 -2.54 -6.93 -12.67
N CYS A 95 -1.35 -6.66 -12.16
CA CYS A 95 -0.76 -7.39 -11.04
C CYS A 95 -0.13 -6.43 -10.03
N VAL A 96 -0.26 -6.73 -8.74
CA VAL A 96 0.41 -5.99 -7.65
C VAL A 96 1.23 -6.96 -6.82
N SER A 97 2.49 -6.62 -6.57
CA SER A 97 3.34 -7.31 -5.59
C SER A 97 3.52 -6.43 -4.35
N ILE A 98 2.99 -6.89 -3.21
CA ILE A 98 3.01 -6.17 -1.93
C ILE A 98 4.11 -6.77 -1.06
N PRO A 99 5.09 -5.98 -0.59
CA PRO A 99 6.24 -6.49 0.15
C PRO A 99 5.87 -6.84 1.60
N ASN A 100 6.62 -7.76 2.20
CA ASN A 100 6.38 -8.24 3.57
C ASN A 100 6.48 -7.17 4.68
N SER A 101 6.95 -5.95 4.38
CA SER A 101 6.92 -4.81 5.30
C SER A 101 5.52 -4.19 5.43
N VAL A 102 4.63 -4.41 4.46
CA VAL A 102 3.27 -3.88 4.48
C VAL A 102 2.38 -4.73 5.37
N THR A 103 1.68 -4.07 6.29
CA THR A 103 0.77 -4.71 7.27
C THR A 103 -0.68 -4.34 7.05
N ILE A 104 -0.96 -3.25 6.32
CA ILE A 104 -2.31 -2.71 6.12
C ILE A 104 -2.54 -2.34 4.65
N ILE A 105 -3.68 -2.75 4.12
CA ILE A 105 -4.27 -2.20 2.89
C ILE A 105 -5.49 -1.36 3.28
N GLY A 106 -5.44 -0.07 2.97
CA GLY A 106 -6.41 0.94 3.40
C GLY A 106 -7.71 0.96 2.57
N ASP A 107 -8.65 1.80 3.00
CA ASP A 107 -9.99 1.86 2.40
C ASP A 107 -9.91 2.14 0.90
N GLY A 108 -10.62 1.32 0.12
CA GLY A 108 -10.70 1.50 -1.33
C GLY A 108 -9.36 1.57 -2.06
N ALA A 109 -8.27 1.05 -1.47
CA ALA A 109 -6.91 1.19 -2.01
C ALA A 109 -6.81 0.75 -3.48
N PHE A 110 -7.54 -0.29 -3.87
CA PHE A 110 -7.63 -0.86 -5.22
C PHE A 110 -9.08 -0.95 -5.73
N ALA A 111 -9.99 -0.13 -5.19
CA ALA A 111 -11.38 -0.14 -5.66
C ALA A 111 -11.45 0.34 -7.12
N ASN A 112 -12.32 -0.31 -7.90
CA ASN A 112 -12.51 -0.09 -9.34
C ASN A 112 -11.23 -0.25 -10.19
N CYS A 113 -10.27 -1.08 -9.76
CA CYS A 113 -9.17 -1.51 -10.63
C CYS A 113 -9.68 -2.64 -11.54
N ASP A 114 -10.35 -2.33 -12.64
CA ASP A 114 -11.08 -3.33 -13.43
C ASP A 114 -10.15 -4.34 -14.09
N ASN A 115 -8.90 -3.96 -14.35
CA ASN A 115 -7.89 -4.81 -14.97
C ASN A 115 -7.04 -5.63 -13.98
N LEU A 116 -7.19 -5.39 -12.67
CA LEU A 116 -6.46 -6.12 -11.64
C LEU A 116 -6.89 -7.59 -11.62
N GLN A 117 -5.95 -8.48 -11.89
CA GLN A 117 -6.14 -9.93 -11.95
C GLN A 117 -5.52 -10.62 -10.74
N LYS A 118 -4.37 -10.14 -10.28
CA LYS A 118 -3.58 -10.82 -9.24
C LYS A 118 -2.98 -9.85 -8.24
N VAL A 119 -3.07 -10.22 -6.96
CA VAL A 119 -2.37 -9.56 -5.86
C VAL A 119 -1.53 -10.60 -5.15
N ILE A 120 -0.24 -10.33 -5.04
CA ILE A 120 0.68 -11.09 -4.18
C ILE A 120 0.70 -10.33 -2.85
N PHE A 121 0.01 -10.86 -1.85
CA PHE A 121 -0.09 -10.23 -0.53
C PHE A 121 1.20 -10.41 0.27
N SER A 122 1.45 -9.45 1.17
CA SER A 122 2.47 -9.55 2.20
C SER A 122 2.16 -10.69 3.17
N ASP A 123 3.16 -11.49 3.52
CA ASP A 123 3.04 -12.52 4.57
C ASP A 123 2.79 -11.92 5.96
N SER A 124 3.05 -10.62 6.14
CA SER A 124 2.83 -9.87 7.39
C SER A 124 1.51 -9.09 7.39
N LEU A 125 0.68 -9.21 6.35
CA LEU A 125 -0.55 -8.43 6.22
C LEU A 125 -1.56 -8.80 7.31
N THR A 126 -1.93 -7.83 8.15
CA THR A 126 -2.89 -8.03 9.24
C THR A 126 -4.28 -7.49 8.90
N THR A 127 -4.37 -6.51 7.98
CA THR A 127 -5.62 -5.79 7.71
C THR A 127 -5.83 -5.53 6.23
N ILE A 128 -7.02 -5.88 5.74
CA ILE A 128 -7.61 -5.41 4.49
C ILE A 128 -8.85 -4.59 4.86
N ALA A 129 -8.84 -3.29 4.59
CA ALA A 129 -9.88 -2.38 5.04
C ALA A 129 -11.13 -2.39 4.14
N GLU A 130 -12.08 -1.50 4.44
CA GLU A 130 -13.37 -1.42 3.75
C GLU A 130 -13.18 -1.15 2.25
N CYS A 131 -13.92 -1.88 1.42
CA CYS A 131 -13.92 -1.72 -0.03
C CYS A 131 -12.53 -1.82 -0.70
N ALA A 132 -11.50 -2.38 -0.04
CA ALA A 132 -10.12 -2.36 -0.52
C ALA A 132 -9.94 -2.83 -1.97
N PHE A 133 -10.70 -3.85 -2.40
CA PHE A 133 -10.78 -4.39 -3.78
C PHE A 133 -12.22 -4.38 -4.30
N TYR A 134 -13.02 -3.40 -3.89
CA TYR A 134 -14.41 -3.26 -4.35
C TYR A 134 -14.44 -3.08 -5.86
N SER A 135 -15.30 -3.85 -6.54
CA SER A 135 -15.49 -3.79 -7.99
C SER A 135 -14.26 -4.11 -8.85
N SER A 136 -13.24 -4.81 -8.34
CA SER A 136 -12.11 -5.31 -9.14
C SER A 136 -12.48 -6.58 -9.93
N TRP A 137 -13.26 -6.44 -11.02
CA TRP A 137 -13.96 -7.57 -11.69
C TRP A 137 -13.07 -8.65 -12.32
N ARG A 138 -11.78 -8.36 -12.57
CA ARG A 138 -10.84 -9.32 -13.17
C ARG A 138 -10.08 -10.15 -12.13
N MET A 139 -10.25 -9.91 -10.84
CA MET A 139 -9.76 -10.80 -9.78
C MET A 139 -10.68 -12.02 -9.67
N GLN A 140 -10.55 -12.98 -10.60
CA GLN A 140 -11.42 -14.16 -10.69
C GLN A 140 -10.76 -15.46 -10.21
N ASP A 141 -9.43 -15.50 -10.21
CA ASP A 141 -8.66 -16.62 -9.67
C ASP A 141 -8.79 -16.68 -8.14
N SER A 142 -8.48 -17.84 -7.55
CA SER A 142 -8.48 -17.97 -6.09
C SER A 142 -7.53 -16.95 -5.45
N ILE A 143 -8.05 -16.19 -4.49
CA ILE A 143 -7.30 -15.19 -3.73
C ILE A 143 -6.73 -15.90 -2.50
N PHE A 144 -5.40 -15.94 -2.42
CA PHE A 144 -4.68 -16.54 -1.30
C PHE A 144 -4.36 -15.48 -0.25
N LEU A 145 -5.05 -15.54 0.88
CA LEU A 145 -4.88 -14.63 2.00
C LEU A 145 -3.81 -15.15 2.96
N PRO A 146 -2.96 -14.27 3.53
CA PRO A 146 -1.91 -14.68 4.45
C PRO A 146 -2.50 -15.11 5.80
N ASN A 147 -1.84 -16.08 6.46
CA ASN A 147 -2.20 -16.57 7.80
C ASN A 147 -2.16 -15.50 8.90
N THR A 148 -1.49 -14.38 8.64
CA THR A 148 -1.38 -13.22 9.53
C THR A 148 -2.57 -12.27 9.44
N LEU A 149 -3.47 -12.45 8.46
CA LEU A 149 -4.65 -11.62 8.29
C LEU A 149 -5.59 -11.76 9.50
N ARG A 150 -6.07 -10.63 10.01
CA ARG A 150 -6.96 -10.55 11.19
C ARG A 150 -8.27 -9.84 10.87
N VAL A 151 -8.24 -8.87 9.95
CA VAL A 151 -9.38 -8.02 9.63
C VAL A 151 -9.59 -7.98 8.12
N ILE A 152 -10.83 -8.26 7.71
CA ILE A 152 -11.34 -8.03 6.36
C ILE A 152 -12.53 -7.08 6.50
N GLY A 153 -12.40 -5.88 5.92
CA GLY A 153 -13.42 -4.85 5.97
C GLY A 153 -14.67 -5.22 5.17
N SER A 154 -15.74 -4.47 5.42
CA SER A 154 -16.99 -4.60 4.65
C SER A 154 -16.70 -4.44 3.16
N LEU A 155 -17.33 -5.29 2.34
CA LEU A 155 -17.23 -5.25 0.88
C LEU A 155 -15.80 -5.29 0.30
N ALA A 156 -14.80 -5.70 1.09
CA ALA A 156 -13.39 -5.65 0.69
C ALA A 156 -13.09 -6.37 -0.62
N PHE A 157 -13.83 -7.46 -0.92
CA PHE A 157 -13.72 -8.24 -2.16
C PHE A 157 -15.07 -8.32 -2.90
N SER A 158 -15.97 -7.37 -2.67
CA SER A 158 -17.28 -7.38 -3.33
C SER A 158 -17.13 -6.95 -4.79
N SER A 159 -17.51 -7.83 -5.71
CA SER A 159 -17.71 -7.52 -7.13
C SER A 159 -19.19 -7.74 -7.48
N GLY A 160 -19.72 -7.06 -8.50
CA GLY A 160 -21.10 -7.26 -8.95
C GLY A 160 -21.37 -8.65 -9.58
N GLY A 161 -20.35 -9.51 -9.67
CA GLY A 161 -20.41 -10.88 -10.20
C GLY A 161 -20.08 -11.94 -9.13
N ALA A 162 -19.86 -13.18 -9.55
CA ALA A 162 -19.43 -14.24 -8.61
C ALA A 162 -18.05 -13.86 -8.02
N PRO A 163 -17.93 -13.77 -6.67
CA PRO A 163 -16.66 -13.39 -6.05
C PRO A 163 -15.63 -14.49 -6.26
N ALA A 164 -14.36 -14.10 -6.46
CA ALA A 164 -13.26 -15.06 -6.43
C ALA A 164 -13.27 -15.86 -5.12
N PRO A 165 -13.01 -17.18 -5.17
CA PRO A 165 -12.87 -17.97 -3.96
C PRO A 165 -11.73 -17.43 -3.09
N LEU A 166 -12.03 -17.15 -1.83
CA LEU A 166 -11.01 -16.80 -0.82
C LEU A 166 -10.44 -18.09 -0.21
N ARG A 167 -9.12 -18.20 -0.20
CA ARG A 167 -8.37 -19.31 0.41
C ARG A 167 -7.32 -18.75 1.36
N ILE A 168 -7.02 -19.47 2.42
CA ILE A 168 -5.89 -19.15 3.31
C ILE A 168 -4.66 -19.91 2.81
N ASN A 169 -3.49 -19.26 2.81
CA ASN A 169 -2.20 -19.88 2.49
C ASN A 169 -1.76 -20.94 3.51
#